data_AF-A0A6G7CH78-F1
#
_entry.id   AF-A0A6G7CH78-F1
#
_cell.length_a   1.000
_cell.length_b   1.000
_cell.length_c   1.000
_cell.angle_alpha   90.00
_cell.angle_beta   90.00
_cell.angle_gamma   90.00
#
_symmetry.space_group_name_H-M   'P 1'
#
loop_
_entity.id
_entity.type
_entity.pdbx_description
1 polymer ?
#
loop_
_entity_poly.entity_id
_entity_poly.type
_entity_poly.pdbx_seq_one_letter_code
_entity_poly.pdbx_strand_id
1 'polypeptide(L)' 'MASEKDLVTLMKSRKRLWKPCELCLSLGITVCQLVRLVERARNSGTALKLENGEHTGFTSKYWLVEG' A
#
# COMPACT_ATOMS: atom_id res chain seq x y z
N MET A 1 -0.90 9.03 -13.76
CA MET A 1 -1.49 7.75 -13.34
C MET A 1 -0.47 7.07 -12.43
N ALA A 2 -0.74 6.99 -11.13
CA ALA A 2 0.13 6.20 -10.24
C ALA A 2 0.04 4.74 -10.66
N SER A 3 1.19 4.11 -10.95
CA SER A 3 1.25 2.71 -11.36
C SER A 3 1.55 1.82 -10.16
N GLU A 4 1.30 0.50 -10.28
CA GLU A 4 1.68 -0.46 -9.22
C GLU A 4 3.18 -0.38 -8.91
N LYS A 5 4.00 -0.10 -9.94
CA LYS A 5 5.44 0.08 -9.84
C LYS A 5 5.81 1.32 -9.02
N ASP A 6 5.04 2.41 -9.11
CA ASP A 6 5.23 3.60 -8.26
C ASP A 6 4.92 3.28 -6.80
N LEU A 7 3.81 2.58 -6.55
CA LEU A 7 3.44 2.13 -5.21
C LEU A 7 4.54 1.25 -4.60
N VAL A 8 5.02 0.25 -5.34
CA VAL A 8 6.08 -0.65 -4.89
C VAL A 8 7.40 0.08 -4.70
N THR A 9 7.78 0.98 -5.62
CA THR A 9 9.00 1.80 -5.49
C THR A 9 8.95 2.70 -4.26
N LEU A 10 7.82 3.36 -4.02
CA LEU A 10 7.60 4.19 -2.84
C LEU A 10 7.70 3.36 -1.55
N MET A 11 7.06 2.18 -1.52
CA MET A 11 7.08 1.28 -0.37
C MET A 11 8.44 0.60 -0.16
N LYS A 12 9.22 0.34 -1.22
CA LYS A 12 10.61 -0.15 -1.12
C LYS A 12 11.58 0.93 -0.66
N SER A 13 11.39 2.17 -1.10
CA SER A 13 12.21 3.31 -0.72
C SER A 13 12.15 3.58 0.79
N ARG A 14 11.01 3.30 1.44
CA ARG A 14 10.88 3.33 2.90
C ARG A 14 10.25 2.05 3.42
N LYS A 15 11.08 1.18 4.01
CA LYS A 15 10.67 -0.02 4.77
C LYS A 15 9.97 0.35 6.09
N ARG A 16 8.79 0.97 5.98
CA ARG A 16 7.94 1.37 7.10
C ARG A 16 6.50 0.92 6.87
N LEU A 17 5.72 0.92 7.94
CA LEU A 17 4.26 0.80 7.87
C LEU A 17 3.68 2.07 7.25
N TRP A 18 2.89 1.90 6.20
CA TRP A 18 2.22 2.96 5.49
C TRP A 18 0.74 3.01 5.86
N LYS A 19 0.23 4.21 6.12
CA LYS A 19 -1.22 4.44 6.25
C LYS A 19 -1.84 4.66 4.87
N PRO A 20 -3.11 4.29 4.64
CA PRO A 20 -3.81 4.53 3.38
C PRO A 20 -3.78 6.01 2.98
N CYS A 21 -4.01 6.93 3.92
CA CYS A 21 -3.94 8.36 3.65
C CYS A 21 -2.55 8.82 3.19
N GLU A 22 -1.48 8.31 3.81
CA GLU A 22 -0.11 8.66 3.43
C GLU A 22 0.22 8.17 2.01
N LEU A 23 -0.23 6.97 1.65
CA LEU A 23 -0.06 6.43 0.29
C LEU A 23 -0.90 7.21 -0.72
N CYS A 24 -2.14 7.53 -0.37
CA CYS A 24 -3.03 8.35 -1.20
C CYS A 24 -2.43 9.73 -1.47
N LEU A 25 -1.92 10.39 -0.43
CA LEU A 25 -1.27 11.70 -0.54
C LEU A 25 0.03 11.63 -1.34
N SER A 26 0.88 10.63 -1.06
CA SER A 26 2.18 10.49 -1.74
C SER A 26 2.02 10.16 -3.22
N LEU A 27 1.00 9.38 -3.59
CA LEU A 27 0.73 8.97 -4.97
C LEU A 27 -0.28 9.87 -5.67
N GLY A 28 -0.90 10.82 -4.96
CA GLY A 28 -1.97 11.67 -5.49
C GLY A 28 -3.20 10.88 -5.95
N ILE A 29 -3.55 9.80 -5.25
CA ILE A 29 -4.66 8.90 -5.59
C ILE A 29 -5.72 8.86 -4.49
N THR A 30 -6.91 8.37 -4.83
CA THR A 30 -7.97 8.10 -3.85
C THR A 30 -7.82 6.72 -3.22
N VAL A 31 -8.46 6.51 -2.07
CA VAL A 31 -8.48 5.19 -1.38
C VAL A 31 -8.99 4.07 -2.28
N CYS A 32 -10.01 4.29 -3.10
CA CYS A 32 -10.49 3.29 -4.05
C CYS A 32 -9.43 2.90 -5.09
N GLN A 33 -8.65 3.87 -5.57
CA GLN A 33 -7.55 3.62 -6.50
C GLN A 33 -6.42 2.87 -5.80
N LEU A 34 -6.12 3.21 -4.53
CA LEU A 34 -5.13 2.52 -3.72
C LEU A 34 -5.48 1.04 -3.54
N VAL A 35 -6.72 0.71 -3.19
CA VAL A 35 -7.17 -0.69 -3.04
C VAL A 35 -6.96 -1.46 -4.34
N ARG A 36 -7.40 -0.90 -5.47
CA ARG A 36 -7.22 -1.53 -6.79
C ARG A 36 -5.75 -1.71 -7.17
N LEU A 37 -4.88 -0.76 -6.82
CA LEU A 37 -3.45 -0.85 -7.05
C LEU A 37 -2.79 -1.92 -6.19
N VAL A 38 -3.18 -2.02 -4.93
CA VAL A 38 -2.69 -3.06 -4.00
C VAL A 38 -3.11 -4.44 -4.50
N GLU A 39 -4.36 -4.62 -4.93
CA GLU A 39 -4.83 -5.88 -5.50
C GLU A 39 -4.07 -6.25 -6.78
N ARG A 40 -3.83 -5.29 -7.68
CA ARG A 40 -3.01 -5.50 -8.88
C ARG A 40 -1.58 -5.89 -8.53
N ALA A 41 -0.94 -5.15 -7.62
CA ALA A 41 0.43 -5.45 -7.18
C ALA A 41 0.53 -6.86 -6.60
N ARG A 42 -0.47 -7.27 -5.79
CA ARG A 42 -0.55 -8.61 -5.22
C ARG A 42 -0.73 -9.69 -6.31
N ASN A 43 -1.56 -9.43 -7.31
CA ASN A 43 -1.77 -10.32 -8.45
C ASN A 43 -0.49 -10.46 -9.31
N SER A 44 0.27 -9.37 -9.48
CA SER A 44 1.59 -9.37 -10.13
C SER A 44 2.69 -10.07 -9.32
N GLY A 45 2.38 -10.66 -8.16
CA GLY A 45 3.34 -11.37 -7.31
C GLY A 45 4.08 -10.48 -6.30
N THR A 46 3.67 -9.22 -6.13
CA THR A 46 4.22 -8.37 -5.07
C THR A 46 3.68 -8.83 -3.71
N ALA A 47 4.56 -9.16 -2.79
CA ALA A 47 4.22 -9.53 -1.42
C ALA A 47 3.84 -8.29 -0.59
N LEU A 48 2.66 -7.74 -0.85
CA LEU A 48 2.09 -6.60 -0.13
C LEU A 48 1.11 -7.13 0.93
N LYS A 49 1.36 -6.80 2.20
CA LYS A 49 0.44 -7.13 3.29
C LYS A 49 -0.36 -5.91 3.72
N LEU A 50 -1.63 -6.19 4.00
CA LEU A 50 -2.58 -5.28 4.61
C LEU A 50 -2.97 -5.87 5.96
N GLU A 51 -2.82 -5.10 7.02
CA GLU A 51 -3.43 -5.39 8.30
C GLU A 51 -4.46 -4.33 8.61
N ASN A 52 -5.65 -4.80 8.98
CA ASN A 52 -6.76 -3.97 9.37
C ASN A 52 -7.44 -4.66 10.56
N GLY A 53 -7.60 -3.96 11.68
CA GLY A 53 -8.23 -4.53 12.86
C GLY A 53 -8.34 -3.57 14.03
N GLU A 54 -9.11 -3.97 15.04
CA GLU A 54 -9.31 -3.23 16.30
C GLU A 54 -7.98 -2.97 17.02
N HIS A 55 -7.04 -3.92 16.95
CA HIS A 55 -5.65 -3.80 17.43
C HIS A 55 -4.82 -2.69 16.75
N THR A 56 -5.24 -2.22 15.56
CA THR A 56 -4.58 -1.12 14.86
C THR A 56 -5.25 0.24 15.09
N GLY A 57 -6.24 0.31 15.98
CA GLY A 57 -7.06 1.52 16.19
C GLY A 57 -7.89 1.86 14.95
N PHE A 58 -8.44 0.85 14.27
CA PHE A 58 -9.21 0.99 13.03
C PHE A 58 -8.46 1.63 11.86
N THR A 59 -7.13 1.69 11.92
CA THR A 59 -6.31 2.26 10.85
C THR A 59 -5.68 1.14 10.02
N SER A 60 -6.09 1.02 8.77
CA SER A 60 -5.45 0.09 7.83
C SER A 60 -3.96 0.42 7.71
N LYS A 61 -3.10 -0.60 7.78
CA LYS A 61 -1.65 -0.45 7.59
C LYS A 61 -1.19 -1.34 6.45
N TYR A 62 -0.37 -0.78 5.58
CA TYR A 62 0.22 -1.43 4.43
C TYR A 62 1.72 -1.54 4.63
N TRP A 63 2.29 -2.69 4.31
CA TRP A 63 3.75 -2.83 4.24
C TRP A 63 4.13 -3.83 3.16
N LEU A 64 5.34 -3.65 2.66
CA LEU A 64 5.95 -4.60 1.76
C LEU A 64 6.59 -5.69 2.61
N VAL A 65 6.21 -6.95 2.38
CA VAL A 65 6.94 -8.10 2.88
C VAL A 65 7.97 -8.42 1.81
N GLU A 66 9.26 -8.29 2.10
CA GLU A 66 10.26 -8.84 1.20
C GLU A 66 10.19 -10.36 1.31
N GLY A 67 9.88 -11.00 0.17
CA GLY A 67 10.00 -12.44 -0.03
C GLY A 67 11.31 -12.75 -0.73
#